data_AF-A0A2V9I3B7-F1
#
_entry.id   AF-A0A2V9I3B7-F1
#
_cell.length_a   1.000
_cell.length_b   1.000
_cell.length_c   1.000
_cell.angle_alpha   90.00
_cell.angle_beta   90.00
_cell.angle_gamma   90.00
#
_symmetry.space_group_name_H-M   'P 1'
#
loop_
_entity.id
_entity.type
_entity.pdbx_description
1 polymer ?
#
loop_
_entity_poly.entity_id
_entity_poly.type
_entity_poly.pdbx_seq_one_letter_code
_entity_poly.pdbx_strand_id
1 'polypeptide(L)'
;MVFPKTGRVAPAHFPYLQPAHLTDGEGRRQLLAEWLTSKNNPYFAKAIVNRVWSYFFARGIIDPVDDIRSSNPPINPELLTALTKDFIDHHFDLQYLIRTIVDSRTYQLSSLTNEWNADDDNNFSHALPRRLTAEELMDAISISTGSRMVFKDVPKDYLAEELPDSKVGMGGFLDLFGRPQRESPCECERRSEVSLKQALNLINGPAVGDAVADPDGRIARLILKGAPDREIIQDLYVATLDRPPTAEEVQKAQDYLKGSKNRTEKAQDLEWALLNSYAFLFNR
;
A
#
# COMPACT_ATOMS: atom_id res chain seq x y z
N MET A 1 -5.51 -23.43 -29.43
CA MET A 1 -4.06 -23.41 -29.72
C MET A 1 -3.79 -24.50 -30.76
N VAL A 2 -3.00 -24.24 -31.80
CA VAL A 2 -2.63 -25.28 -32.79
C VAL A 2 -1.28 -25.84 -32.39
N PHE A 3 -1.16 -27.16 -32.24
CA PHE A 3 0.10 -27.80 -31.92
C PHE A 3 1.07 -27.65 -33.12
N PRO A 4 2.23 -26.98 -32.98
CA PRO A 4 3.11 -26.64 -34.10
C PRO A 4 3.61 -27.85 -34.87
N LYS A 5 3.79 -28.99 -34.19
CA LYS A 5 4.33 -30.23 -34.78
C LYS A 5 3.29 -31.11 -35.46
N THR A 6 2.02 -31.02 -35.06
CA THR A 6 0.98 -31.96 -35.52
C THR A 6 -0.12 -31.30 -36.31
N GLY A 7 -0.19 -29.96 -36.34
CA GLY A 7 -1.25 -29.20 -36.99
C GLY A 7 -2.63 -29.39 -36.33
N ARG A 8 -2.71 -30.18 -35.25
CA ARG A 8 -3.97 -30.44 -34.54
C ARG A 8 -4.35 -29.22 -33.71
N VAL A 9 -5.61 -28.82 -33.84
CA VAL A 9 -6.22 -27.84 -32.96
C VAL A 9 -6.45 -28.51 -31.60
N ALA A 10 -5.83 -27.99 -30.54
CA ALA A 10 -6.13 -28.40 -29.18
C ALA A 10 -7.52 -27.89 -28.78
N PRO A 11 -8.42 -28.75 -28.29
CA PRO A 11 -9.71 -28.31 -27.77
C PRO A 11 -9.48 -27.39 -26.57
N ALA A 12 -10.31 -26.36 -26.43
CA ALA A 12 -10.30 -25.53 -25.24
C ALA A 12 -10.77 -26.35 -24.03
N HIS A 13 -10.04 -26.28 -22.93
CA HIS A 13 -10.36 -26.99 -21.69
C HIS A 13 -10.06 -26.08 -20.51
N PHE A 14 -10.93 -26.08 -19.51
CA PHE A 14 -10.61 -25.42 -18.24
C PHE A 14 -9.56 -26.25 -17.47
N PRO A 15 -8.66 -25.62 -16.69
CA PRO A 15 -7.66 -26.38 -15.93
C PRO A 15 -8.26 -27.33 -14.89
N TYR A 16 -9.47 -27.04 -14.39
CA TYR A 16 -10.24 -27.83 -13.44
C TYR A 16 -11.73 -27.52 -13.59
N LEU A 17 -12.59 -28.40 -13.07
CA LEU A 17 -14.05 -28.22 -13.01
C LEU A 17 -14.66 -27.71 -14.32
N GLN A 18 -14.76 -28.59 -15.32
CA GLN A 18 -15.37 -28.20 -16.60
C GLN A 18 -16.80 -27.71 -16.39
N PRO A 19 -17.19 -26.56 -16.97
CA PRO A 19 -18.59 -26.18 -17.09
C PRO A 19 -19.37 -27.27 -17.82
N ALA A 20 -20.62 -27.51 -17.41
CA ALA A 20 -21.46 -28.56 -17.99
C ALA A 20 -21.75 -28.34 -19.49
N HIS A 21 -21.73 -27.09 -19.96
CA HIS A 21 -22.03 -26.74 -21.35
C HIS A 21 -21.06 -25.68 -21.89
N LEU A 22 -20.21 -26.10 -22.82
CA LEU A 22 -19.40 -25.20 -23.65
C LEU A 22 -20.11 -25.02 -24.99
N THR A 23 -20.85 -23.93 -25.14
CA THR A 23 -21.49 -23.60 -26.43
C THR A 23 -20.51 -22.86 -27.33
N ASP A 24 -20.42 -23.29 -28.59
CA ASP A 24 -19.70 -22.53 -29.61
C ASP A 24 -20.52 -21.29 -30.00
N GLY A 25 -20.04 -20.10 -29.63
CA GLY A 25 -20.68 -18.83 -29.96
C GLY A 25 -20.53 -17.75 -28.89
N GLU A 26 -21.53 -16.86 -28.83
CA GLU A 26 -21.66 -15.78 -27.85
C GLU A 26 -21.69 -16.32 -26.41
N GLY A 27 -21.26 -15.50 -25.44
CA GLY A 27 -21.30 -15.88 -24.01
C GLY A 27 -20.03 -16.53 -23.45
N ARG A 28 -18.98 -16.78 -24.25
CA ARG A 28 -17.69 -17.33 -23.73
C ARG A 28 -17.07 -16.52 -22.59
N ARG A 29 -17.16 -15.19 -22.64
CA ARG A 29 -16.69 -14.30 -21.55
C ARG A 29 -17.50 -14.49 -20.27
N GLN A 30 -18.82 -14.65 -20.40
CA GLN A 30 -19.72 -14.89 -19.28
C GLN A 30 -19.47 -16.28 -18.67
N LEU A 31 -19.35 -17.32 -19.49
CA LEU A 31 -19.01 -18.67 -19.03
C LEU A 31 -17.68 -18.71 -18.27
N LEU A 32 -16.66 -17.98 -18.76
CA LEU A 32 -15.39 -17.86 -18.06
C LEU A 32 -15.54 -17.14 -16.72
N ALA A 33 -16.31 -16.05 -16.66
CA ALA A 33 -16.56 -15.32 -15.43
C ALA A 33 -17.29 -16.18 -14.39
N GLU A 34 -18.36 -16.87 -14.80
CA GLU A 34 -19.14 -17.79 -13.95
C GLU A 34 -18.30 -18.96 -13.45
N TRP A 35 -17.44 -19.53 -14.30
CA TRP A 35 -16.51 -20.59 -13.90
C TRP A 35 -15.45 -20.09 -12.91
N LEU A 36 -14.88 -18.91 -13.19
CA LEU A 36 -13.81 -18.34 -12.36
C LEU A 36 -14.33 -18.00 -10.96
N THR A 37 -15.51 -17.39 -10.86
CA THR A 37 -16.11 -16.98 -9.59
C THR A 37 -17.02 -18.03 -8.96
N SER A 38 -17.03 -19.25 -9.51
CA SER A 38 -17.81 -20.36 -8.96
C SER A 38 -17.39 -20.68 -7.53
N LYS A 39 -18.36 -20.96 -6.65
CA LYS A 39 -18.11 -21.44 -5.28
C LYS A 39 -17.32 -22.76 -5.24
N ASN A 40 -17.36 -23.52 -6.33
CA ASN A 40 -16.62 -24.77 -6.46
C ASN A 40 -15.18 -24.54 -6.92
N ASN A 41 -14.83 -23.35 -7.44
CA ASN A 41 -13.47 -23.02 -7.85
C ASN A 41 -12.53 -23.05 -6.63
N PRO A 42 -11.52 -23.95 -6.59
CA PRO A 42 -10.68 -24.13 -5.40
C PRO A 42 -9.61 -23.04 -5.22
N TYR A 43 -9.46 -22.13 -6.19
CA TYR A 43 -8.40 -21.13 -6.22
C TYR A 43 -8.92 -19.70 -6.07
N PHE A 44 -10.04 -19.35 -6.69
CA PHE A 44 -10.50 -17.95 -6.74
C PHE A 44 -10.65 -17.33 -5.35
N ALA A 45 -11.47 -17.93 -4.49
CA ALA A 45 -11.68 -17.44 -3.13
C ALA A 45 -10.39 -17.45 -2.31
N LYS A 46 -9.60 -18.53 -2.41
CA LYS A 46 -8.34 -18.69 -1.70
C LYS A 46 -7.31 -17.63 -2.08
N ALA A 47 -7.18 -17.35 -3.38
CA ALA A 47 -6.25 -16.36 -3.91
C ALA A 47 -6.63 -14.95 -3.47
N ILE A 48 -7.92 -14.60 -3.54
CA ILE A 48 -8.41 -13.30 -3.08
C ILE A 48 -8.21 -13.13 -1.57
N VAL A 49 -8.56 -14.13 -0.77
CA VAL A 49 -8.37 -14.11 0.70
C VAL A 49 -6.89 -13.95 1.05
N ASN A 50 -6.00 -14.73 0.43
CA ASN A 50 -4.56 -14.62 0.66
C ASN A 50 -4.01 -13.24 0.27
N ARG A 51 -4.49 -12.70 -0.85
CA ARG A 51 -4.07 -11.39 -1.35
C ARG A 51 -4.54 -10.26 -0.46
N VAL A 52 -5.82 -10.21 -0.10
CA VAL A 52 -6.35 -9.20 0.82
C VAL A 52 -5.64 -9.28 2.16
N TRP A 53 -5.40 -10.49 2.70
CA TRP A 53 -4.60 -10.67 3.91
C TRP A 53 -3.21 -10.03 3.79
N SER A 54 -2.50 -10.28 2.69
CA SER A 54 -1.15 -9.73 2.46
C SER A 54 -1.10 -8.20 2.46
N TYR A 55 -2.16 -7.52 2.04
CA TYR A 55 -2.22 -6.05 2.06
C TYR A 55 -2.23 -5.46 3.48
N PHE A 56 -2.77 -6.19 4.46
CA PHE A 56 -2.81 -5.77 5.87
C PHE A 56 -1.61 -6.26 6.67
N PHE A 57 -1.08 -7.45 6.35
CA PHE A 57 -0.01 -8.08 7.14
C PHE A 57 1.37 -8.03 6.47
N ALA A 58 1.50 -7.33 5.33
CA ALA A 58 2.68 -7.29 4.46
C ALA A 58 3.17 -8.65 3.93
N ARG A 59 2.47 -9.74 4.27
CA ARG A 59 2.79 -11.11 3.91
C ARG A 59 1.50 -11.93 3.81
N GLY A 60 1.40 -12.77 2.79
CA GLY A 60 0.29 -13.71 2.66
C GLY A 60 0.37 -14.89 3.64
N ILE A 61 -0.75 -15.56 3.87
CA ILE A 61 -0.76 -16.87 4.54
C ILE A 61 -0.02 -17.91 3.67
N ILE A 62 -0.11 -17.76 2.35
CA ILE A 62 0.82 -18.31 1.37
C ILE A 62 1.70 -17.17 0.89
N ASP A 63 3.01 -17.36 0.93
CA ASP A 63 3.99 -16.37 0.46
C ASP A 63 4.99 -17.05 -0.49
N PRO A 64 5.32 -16.48 -1.67
CA PRO A 64 4.75 -15.28 -2.27
C PRO A 64 3.24 -15.38 -2.52
N VAL A 65 2.54 -14.23 -2.46
CA VAL A 65 1.07 -14.15 -2.46
C VAL A 65 0.37 -14.85 -3.63
N ASP A 66 1.00 -14.84 -4.81
CA ASP A 66 0.48 -15.43 -6.05
C ASP A 66 0.96 -16.86 -6.31
N ASP A 67 1.89 -17.37 -5.50
CA ASP A 67 2.55 -18.67 -5.70
C ASP A 67 1.77 -19.82 -5.05
N ILE A 68 0.52 -19.99 -5.47
CA ILE A 68 -0.41 -20.98 -4.92
C ILE A 68 -0.19 -22.33 -5.62
N ARG A 69 0.69 -23.15 -5.05
CA ARG A 69 1.01 -24.49 -5.55
C ARG A 69 1.13 -25.49 -4.40
N SER A 70 0.95 -26.77 -4.68
CA SER A 70 1.02 -27.82 -3.66
C SER A 70 2.39 -27.93 -2.97
N SER A 71 3.46 -27.48 -3.63
CA SER A 71 4.82 -27.40 -3.05
C SER A 71 5.09 -26.12 -2.26
N ASN A 72 4.13 -25.20 -2.19
CA ASN A 72 4.20 -23.97 -1.37
C ASN A 72 2.96 -23.91 -0.46
N PRO A 73 2.91 -24.74 0.60
CA PRO A 73 1.74 -24.80 1.48
C PRO A 73 1.58 -23.51 2.29
N PRO A 74 0.34 -23.15 2.68
CA PRO A 74 0.11 -22.04 3.61
C PRO A 74 0.79 -22.29 4.96
N ILE A 75 1.31 -21.23 5.58
CA ILE A 75 1.91 -21.30 6.92
C ILE A 75 0.87 -21.70 7.98
N ASN A 76 -0.40 -21.35 7.74
CA ASN A 76 -1.54 -21.75 8.56
C ASN A 76 -2.70 -22.22 7.65
N PRO A 77 -2.77 -23.53 7.31
CA PRO A 77 -3.79 -24.09 6.43
C PRO A 77 -5.21 -23.94 6.97
N GLU A 78 -5.40 -24.08 8.29
CA GLU A 78 -6.69 -24.01 8.96
C GLU A 78 -7.27 -22.60 8.87
N LEU A 79 -6.45 -21.57 9.12
CA LEU A 79 -6.84 -20.16 8.97
C LEU A 79 -7.26 -19.85 7.54
N LEU A 80 -6.44 -20.22 6.55
CA LEU A 80 -6.75 -19.95 5.15
C LEU A 80 -8.03 -20.67 4.72
N THR A 81 -8.24 -21.91 5.18
CA THR A 81 -9.45 -22.68 4.89
C THR A 81 -10.68 -22.03 5.51
N ALA A 82 -10.60 -21.59 6.77
CA ALA A 82 -11.69 -20.92 7.47
C ALA A 82 -12.09 -19.61 6.79
N LEU A 83 -11.12 -18.72 6.50
CA LEU A 83 -11.38 -17.45 5.81
C LEU A 83 -11.91 -17.67 4.38
N THR A 84 -11.39 -18.66 3.66
CA THR A 84 -11.87 -19.00 2.31
C THR A 84 -13.34 -19.44 2.35
N LYS A 85 -13.69 -20.31 3.31
CA LYS A 85 -15.08 -20.75 3.48
C LYS A 85 -16.00 -19.59 3.83
N ASP A 86 -15.60 -18.78 4.80
CA ASP A 86 -16.37 -17.61 5.25
C ASP A 86 -16.61 -16.61 4.11
N PHE A 87 -15.59 -16.36 3.28
CA PHE A 87 -15.70 -15.51 2.09
C PHE A 87 -16.68 -16.08 1.04
N ILE A 88 -16.70 -17.40 0.82
CA ILE A 88 -17.66 -18.06 -0.10
C ILE A 88 -19.09 -18.02 0.45
N ASP A 89 -19.25 -18.24 1.76
CA ASP A 89 -20.54 -18.21 2.43
C ASP A 89 -21.16 -16.80 2.38
N HIS A 90 -20.33 -15.76 2.47
CA HIS A 90 -20.70 -14.36 2.33
C HIS A 90 -20.63 -13.83 0.89
N HIS A 91 -20.79 -14.72 -0.10
CA HIS A 91 -20.96 -14.36 -1.51
C HIS A 91 -19.82 -13.50 -2.09
N PHE A 92 -18.58 -13.72 -1.63
CA PHE A 92 -17.38 -13.01 -2.07
C PHE A 92 -17.39 -11.50 -1.74
N ASP A 93 -18.06 -11.11 -0.66
CA ASP A 93 -18.06 -9.72 -0.18
C ASP A 93 -16.69 -9.32 0.40
N LEU A 94 -15.98 -8.46 -0.34
CA LEU A 94 -14.68 -7.94 0.07
C LEU A 94 -14.75 -7.02 1.29
N GLN A 95 -15.82 -6.22 1.44
CA GLN A 95 -15.95 -5.33 2.58
C GLN A 95 -16.14 -6.14 3.87
N TYR A 96 -16.92 -7.23 3.79
CA TYR A 96 -17.06 -8.17 4.88
C TYR A 96 -15.73 -8.84 5.22
N LEU A 97 -14.99 -9.37 4.24
CA LEU A 97 -13.67 -9.97 4.47
C LEU A 97 -12.69 -8.99 5.12
N ILE A 98 -12.62 -7.75 4.62
CA ILE A 98 -11.77 -6.70 5.18
C ILE A 98 -12.16 -6.44 6.64
N ARG A 99 -13.45 -6.27 6.93
CA ARG A 99 -13.95 -6.08 8.30
C ARG A 99 -13.52 -7.22 9.22
N THR A 100 -13.71 -8.46 8.79
CA THR A 100 -13.29 -9.65 9.56
C THR A 100 -11.78 -9.65 9.85
N ILE A 101 -10.95 -9.22 8.89
CA ILE A 101 -9.50 -9.11 9.09
C ILE A 101 -9.17 -8.01 10.10
N VAL A 102 -9.69 -6.79 9.94
CA VAL A 102 -9.33 -5.66 10.81
C VAL A 102 -9.90 -5.76 12.22
N ASP A 103 -11.00 -6.50 12.40
CA ASP A 103 -11.57 -6.82 13.72
C ASP A 103 -10.86 -7.99 14.42
N SER A 104 -9.92 -8.66 13.74
CA SER A 104 -9.21 -9.81 14.31
C SER A 104 -8.19 -9.39 15.37
N ARG A 105 -7.98 -10.26 16.37
CA ARG A 105 -6.88 -10.10 17.34
C ARG A 105 -5.54 -9.95 16.63
N THR A 106 -5.30 -10.71 15.56
CA THR A 106 -4.04 -10.72 14.81
C THR A 106 -3.73 -9.35 14.22
N TYR A 107 -4.72 -8.67 13.64
CA TYR A 107 -4.54 -7.31 13.11
C TYR A 107 -4.27 -6.28 14.21
N GLN A 108 -4.88 -6.46 15.38
CA GLN A 108 -4.76 -5.53 16.51
C GLN A 108 -3.52 -5.76 17.39
N LEU A 109 -2.61 -6.65 17.00
CA LEU A 109 -1.36 -6.87 17.74
C LEU A 109 -0.45 -5.64 17.64
N SER A 110 0.32 -5.40 18.70
CA SER A 110 1.36 -4.36 18.66
C SER A 110 2.52 -4.78 17.76
N SER A 111 3.23 -3.81 17.19
CA SER A 111 4.53 -4.03 16.53
C SER A 111 5.68 -4.24 17.53
N LEU A 112 5.44 -4.03 18.84
CA LEU A 112 6.45 -4.28 19.87
C LEU A 112 6.57 -5.78 20.12
N THR A 113 7.79 -6.28 20.00
CA THR A 113 8.12 -7.68 20.24
C THR A 113 8.55 -7.91 21.69
N ASN A 114 8.53 -9.18 22.09
CA ASN A 114 9.11 -9.69 23.32
C ASN A 114 10.23 -10.71 22.98
N GLU A 115 10.88 -11.25 24.01
CA GLU A 115 12.01 -12.18 23.85
C GLU A 115 11.67 -13.47 23.07
N TRP A 116 10.39 -13.85 22.98
CA TRP A 116 9.94 -15.10 22.35
C TRP A 116 9.49 -14.94 20.89
N ASN A 117 9.25 -13.70 20.43
CA ASN A 117 8.71 -13.45 19.09
C ASN A 117 9.47 -12.39 18.29
N ALA A 118 10.61 -11.91 18.80
CA ALA A 118 11.44 -10.91 18.13
C ALA A 118 11.84 -11.32 16.70
N ASP A 119 12.09 -12.61 16.49
CA ASP A 119 12.52 -13.16 15.20
C ASP A 119 11.38 -13.84 14.42
N ASP A 120 10.13 -13.72 14.87
CA ASP A 120 8.99 -14.35 14.17
C ASP A 120 8.42 -13.45 13.08
N ASP A 121 8.85 -13.68 11.85
CA ASP A 121 8.39 -12.98 10.64
C ASP A 121 7.33 -13.75 9.84
N ASN A 122 6.83 -14.88 10.37
CA ASN A 122 5.97 -15.81 9.62
C ASN A 122 4.59 -16.01 10.26
N ASN A 123 4.52 -16.15 11.59
CA ASN A 123 3.31 -16.63 12.27
C ASN A 123 2.38 -15.50 12.73
N PHE A 124 2.62 -14.27 12.27
CA PHE A 124 1.81 -13.09 12.62
C PHE A 124 1.70 -12.88 14.14
N SER A 125 2.76 -13.15 14.90
CA SER A 125 2.77 -12.99 16.36
C SER A 125 2.82 -11.53 16.84
N HIS A 126 3.08 -10.59 15.94
CA HIS A 126 3.10 -9.16 16.15
C HIS A 126 2.82 -8.45 14.81
N ALA A 127 2.48 -7.16 14.85
CA ALA A 127 2.31 -6.38 13.64
C ALA A 127 3.68 -6.10 12.98
N LEU A 128 3.78 -6.39 11.69
CA LEU A 128 4.97 -6.10 10.89
C LEU A 128 4.85 -4.70 10.30
N PRO A 129 5.77 -3.76 10.60
CA PRO A 129 5.73 -2.44 9.98
C PRO A 129 5.82 -2.54 8.46
N ARG A 130 4.81 -2.01 7.77
CA ARG A 130 4.72 -2.02 6.30
C ARG A 130 5.18 -0.68 5.76
N ARG A 131 6.08 -0.69 4.79
CA ARG A 131 6.39 0.53 4.03
C ARG A 131 5.18 0.94 3.19
N LEU A 132 4.86 2.23 3.18
CA LEU A 132 3.89 2.76 2.23
C LEU A 132 4.35 2.47 0.80
N THR A 133 3.40 2.15 -0.07
CA THR A 133 3.63 2.02 -1.51
C THR A 133 4.06 3.37 -2.09
N ALA A 134 4.59 3.36 -3.31
CA ALA A 134 5.05 4.57 -3.96
C ALA A 134 3.93 5.61 -4.07
N GLU A 135 2.74 5.16 -4.43
CA GLU A 135 1.53 5.96 -4.58
C GLU A 135 1.04 6.47 -3.22
N GLU A 136 0.84 5.59 -2.23
CA GLU A 136 0.44 5.97 -0.86
C GLU A 136 1.40 6.99 -0.24
N LEU A 137 2.72 6.79 -0.38
CA LEU A 137 3.71 7.69 0.19
C LEU A 137 3.67 9.07 -0.48
N MET A 138 3.49 9.10 -1.80
CA MET A 138 3.42 10.32 -2.59
C MET A 138 2.18 11.14 -2.21
N ASP A 139 1.04 10.47 -2.06
CA ASP A 139 -0.21 11.08 -1.61
C ASP A 139 -0.13 11.52 -0.14
N ALA A 140 0.49 10.72 0.73
CA ALA A 140 0.73 11.11 2.13
C ALA A 140 1.59 12.38 2.24
N ILE A 141 2.62 12.54 1.40
CA ILE A 141 3.44 13.77 1.35
C ILE A 141 2.57 14.97 0.97
N SER A 142 1.72 14.81 -0.05
CA SER A 142 0.79 15.88 -0.48
C SER A 142 -0.22 16.25 0.60
N ILE A 143 -0.79 15.26 1.28
CA ILE A 143 -1.78 15.49 2.35
C ILE A 143 -1.13 16.17 3.56
N SER A 144 0.06 15.71 3.97
CA SER A 144 0.82 16.29 5.08
C SER A 144 1.17 17.73 4.77
N THR A 145 1.87 17.96 3.66
CA THR A 145 2.35 19.31 3.29
C THR A 145 1.23 20.21 2.82
N GLY A 146 0.05 19.67 2.50
CA GLY A 146 -1.02 20.39 1.85
C GLY A 146 -0.63 20.93 0.47
N SER A 147 0.46 20.45 -0.12
CA SER A 147 0.92 20.73 -1.47
C SER A 147 0.15 19.88 -2.47
N ARG A 148 0.03 20.37 -3.71
CA ARG A 148 -0.59 19.63 -4.80
C ARG A 148 0.48 19.18 -5.78
N MET A 149 0.67 17.87 -5.88
CA MET A 149 1.45 17.29 -6.95
C MET A 149 0.72 17.45 -8.28
N VAL A 150 1.48 17.71 -9.33
CA VAL A 150 0.94 17.83 -10.69
C VAL A 150 1.57 16.76 -11.55
N PHE A 151 0.76 15.80 -11.95
CA PHE A 151 1.14 14.82 -12.95
C PHE A 151 0.78 15.35 -14.34
N LYS A 152 1.69 15.15 -15.30
CA LYS A 152 1.43 15.51 -16.69
C LYS A 152 0.35 14.59 -17.26
N ASP A 153 -0.47 15.11 -18.17
CA ASP A 153 -1.44 14.35 -18.96
C ASP A 153 -2.66 13.80 -18.17
N VAL A 154 -2.84 14.21 -16.91
CA VAL A 154 -4.03 13.96 -16.09
C VAL A 154 -4.54 15.25 -15.46
N PRO A 155 -5.79 15.30 -14.95
CA PRO A 155 -6.28 16.44 -14.19
C PRO A 155 -5.40 16.77 -12.98
N LYS A 156 -5.32 18.06 -12.63
CA LYS A 156 -4.38 18.58 -11.61
C LYS A 156 -4.71 18.15 -10.17
N ASP A 157 -5.89 17.59 -9.96
CA ASP A 157 -6.43 17.15 -8.68
C ASP A 157 -6.32 15.64 -8.46
N TYR A 158 -5.74 14.91 -9.42
CA TYR A 158 -5.52 13.46 -9.28
C TYR A 158 -4.47 13.16 -8.22
N LEU A 159 -4.81 12.22 -7.34
CA LEU A 159 -3.87 11.54 -6.47
C LEU A 159 -3.01 10.55 -7.27
N ALA A 160 -1.86 10.16 -6.71
CA ALA A 160 -1.00 9.15 -7.29
C ALA A 160 -1.70 7.79 -7.41
N GLU A 161 -2.58 7.46 -6.46
CA GLU A 161 -3.41 6.24 -6.50
C GLU A 161 -4.49 6.25 -7.62
N GLU A 162 -4.90 7.42 -8.09
CA GLU A 162 -5.93 7.59 -9.12
C GLU A 162 -5.37 7.55 -10.55
N LEU A 163 -4.04 7.43 -10.69
CA LEU A 163 -3.39 7.44 -11.99
C LEU A 163 -3.84 6.25 -12.86
N PRO A 164 -4.32 6.50 -14.10
CA PRO A 164 -4.94 5.46 -14.93
C PRO A 164 -3.92 4.48 -15.53
N ASP A 165 -2.67 4.91 -15.70
CA ASP A 165 -1.61 4.18 -16.41
C ASP A 165 -0.25 4.41 -15.73
N SER A 166 0.59 3.36 -15.69
CA SER A 166 1.94 3.39 -15.12
C SER A 166 2.90 4.34 -15.84
N LYS A 167 2.59 4.74 -17.08
CA LYS A 167 3.36 5.73 -17.85
C LYS A 167 3.20 7.16 -17.33
N VAL A 168 2.11 7.47 -16.62
CA VAL A 168 1.94 8.79 -16.00
C VAL A 168 2.88 8.92 -14.82
N GLY A 169 3.71 9.97 -14.78
CA GLY A 169 4.73 10.14 -13.74
C GLY A 169 5.92 9.16 -13.82
N MET A 170 6.09 8.47 -14.96
CA MET A 170 7.19 7.56 -15.22
C MET A 170 8.56 8.26 -15.14
N GLY A 171 9.58 7.53 -14.70
CA GLY A 171 10.96 8.00 -14.53
C GLY A 171 11.18 8.86 -13.28
N GLY A 172 10.13 9.11 -12.49
CA GLY A 172 10.18 9.96 -11.30
C GLY A 172 10.14 9.18 -9.98
N PHE A 173 9.57 9.85 -8.96
CA PHE A 173 9.43 9.31 -7.61
C PHE A 173 8.71 7.95 -7.59
N LEU A 174 7.60 7.81 -8.32
CA LEU A 174 6.79 6.59 -8.27
C LEU A 174 7.57 5.33 -8.68
N ASP A 175 8.38 5.44 -9.72
CA ASP A 175 9.18 4.31 -10.22
C ASP A 175 10.38 4.01 -9.30
N LEU A 176 11.02 5.06 -8.76
CA LEU A 176 12.10 4.91 -7.77
C LEU A 176 11.61 4.21 -6.50
N PHE A 177 10.36 4.46 -6.12
CA PHE A 177 9.70 3.86 -4.96
C PHE A 177 8.98 2.55 -5.28
N GLY A 178 9.17 1.98 -6.47
CA GLY A 178 8.80 0.60 -6.76
C GLY A 178 7.38 0.38 -7.25
N ARG A 179 6.74 1.43 -7.82
CA ARG A 179 5.50 1.27 -8.57
C ARG A 179 5.69 0.27 -9.73
N PRO A 180 4.79 -0.72 -9.89
CA PRO A 180 4.81 -1.64 -11.04
C PRO A 180 4.62 -0.92 -12.37
N GLN A 181 5.32 -1.39 -13.41
CA GLN A 181 5.11 -0.98 -14.80
C GLN A 181 3.87 -1.63 -15.42
N ARG A 182 3.31 -2.66 -14.76
CA ARG A 182 2.15 -3.45 -15.20
C ARG A 182 2.46 -4.24 -16.47
N GLU A 183 3.71 -4.66 -16.63
CA GLU A 183 4.14 -5.54 -17.73
C GLU A 183 3.81 -7.01 -17.44
N SER A 184 3.68 -7.37 -16.16
CA SER A 184 3.35 -8.70 -15.68
C SER A 184 2.13 -8.67 -14.74
N PRO A 185 1.30 -9.72 -14.70
CA PRO A 185 0.25 -9.85 -13.69
C PRO A 185 0.77 -10.26 -12.30
N CYS A 186 2.09 -10.46 -12.13
CA CYS A 186 2.68 -10.89 -10.87
C CYS A 186 2.73 -9.74 -9.86
N GLU A 187 2.24 -9.96 -8.64
CA GLU A 187 2.41 -9.00 -7.53
C GLU A 187 3.90 -8.75 -7.23
N CYS A 188 4.78 -9.70 -7.55
CA CYS A 188 6.23 -9.59 -7.42
C CYS A 188 6.87 -8.48 -8.29
N GLU A 189 6.13 -7.87 -9.23
CA GLU A 189 6.60 -6.69 -9.95
C GLU A 189 6.71 -5.45 -9.04
N ARG A 190 5.87 -5.39 -7.98
CA ARG A 190 5.94 -4.33 -6.97
C ARG A 190 7.17 -4.55 -6.09
N ARG A 191 7.95 -3.50 -5.87
CA ARG A 191 9.15 -3.53 -5.03
C ARG A 191 8.95 -2.68 -3.79
N SER A 192 9.03 -3.32 -2.64
CA SER A 192 8.91 -2.66 -1.32
C SER A 192 10.24 -2.58 -0.56
N GLU A 193 11.32 -3.08 -1.16
CA GLU A 193 12.66 -3.03 -0.58
C GLU A 193 13.17 -1.60 -0.44
N VAL A 194 13.85 -1.34 0.69
CA VAL A 194 14.48 -0.05 0.96
C VAL A 194 15.83 0.01 0.27
N SER A 195 16.11 1.12 -0.41
CA SER A 195 17.42 1.37 -1.02
C SER A 195 18.01 2.71 -0.60
N LEU A 196 19.35 2.81 -0.63
CA LEU A 196 20.06 4.06 -0.39
C LEU A 196 19.60 5.18 -1.34
N LYS A 197 19.26 4.84 -2.59
CA LYS A 197 18.76 5.82 -3.58
C LYS A 197 17.41 6.42 -3.15
N GLN A 198 16.51 5.61 -2.60
CA GLN A 198 15.23 6.11 -2.06
C GLN A 198 15.46 7.01 -0.85
N ALA A 199 16.31 6.59 0.10
CA ALA A 199 16.63 7.39 1.27
C ALA A 199 17.22 8.77 0.91
N LEU A 200 18.19 8.80 -0.02
CA LEU A 200 18.77 10.06 -0.51
C LEU A 200 17.75 10.93 -1.25
N ASN A 201 16.78 10.33 -1.94
CA ASN A 201 15.72 11.05 -2.63
C ASN A 201 14.68 11.64 -1.66
N LEU A 202 14.41 11.02 -0.50
CA LEU A 202 13.57 11.64 0.54
C LEU A 202 14.25 12.85 1.18
N ILE A 203 15.57 12.78 1.34
CA ILE A 203 16.36 13.85 1.97
C ILE A 203 16.52 15.04 1.02
N ASN A 204 16.93 14.79 -0.23
CA ASN A 204 17.38 15.82 -1.18
C ASN A 204 16.55 15.91 -2.46
N GLY A 205 15.51 15.08 -2.61
CA GLY A 205 14.71 15.02 -3.83
C GLY A 205 13.60 16.07 -3.87
N PRO A 206 13.13 16.41 -5.08
CA PRO A 206 12.12 17.44 -5.29
C PRO A 206 10.77 17.08 -4.66
N ALA A 207 10.42 15.80 -4.57
CA ALA A 207 9.10 15.38 -4.06
C ALA A 207 8.83 15.88 -2.62
N VAL A 208 9.83 15.81 -1.74
CA VAL A 208 9.70 16.32 -0.36
C VAL A 208 10.05 17.81 -0.32
N GLY A 209 11.15 18.21 -0.95
CA GLY A 209 11.64 19.59 -0.92
C GLY A 209 10.64 20.61 -1.47
N ASP A 210 10.10 20.34 -2.66
CA ASP A 210 9.15 21.24 -3.31
C ASP A 210 7.81 21.26 -2.57
N ALA A 211 7.37 20.12 -2.03
CA ALA A 211 6.10 20.01 -1.31
C ALA A 211 6.11 20.81 0.01
N VAL A 212 7.19 20.70 0.79
CA VAL A 212 7.37 21.47 2.03
C VAL A 212 7.58 22.97 1.71
N ALA A 213 8.21 23.28 0.58
CA ALA A 213 8.45 24.65 0.13
C ALA A 213 7.27 25.30 -0.61
N ASP A 214 6.15 24.59 -0.79
CA ASP A 214 5.02 25.06 -1.59
C ASP A 214 4.44 26.37 -1.03
N PRO A 215 4.36 27.46 -1.84
CA PRO A 215 3.80 28.73 -1.41
C PRO A 215 2.30 28.66 -1.06
N ASP A 216 1.57 27.67 -1.56
CA ASP A 216 0.16 27.41 -1.23
C ASP A 216 0.02 26.24 -0.23
N GLY A 217 1.15 25.70 0.24
CA GLY A 217 1.25 24.60 1.19
C GLY A 217 0.75 24.94 2.60
N ARG A 218 0.75 23.93 3.47
CA ARG A 218 0.27 23.99 4.86
C ARG A 218 1.05 25.00 5.67
N ILE A 219 2.38 24.95 5.63
CA ILE A 219 3.24 25.89 6.36
C ILE A 219 2.98 27.33 5.91
N ALA A 220 2.96 27.58 4.61
CA ALA A 220 2.73 28.91 4.07
C ALA A 220 1.37 29.48 4.56
N ARG A 221 0.31 28.66 4.53
CA ARG A 221 -1.02 29.02 5.05
C ARG A 221 -1.02 29.31 6.56
N LEU A 222 -0.35 28.49 7.37
CA LEU A 222 -0.25 28.69 8.82
C LEU A 222 0.52 29.96 9.17
N ILE A 223 1.62 30.24 8.46
CA ILE A 223 2.42 31.45 8.65
C ILE A 223 1.62 32.69 8.23
N LEU A 224 0.92 32.64 7.09
CA LEU A 224 0.07 33.73 6.61
C LEU A 224 -1.07 34.05 7.60
N LYS A 225 -1.65 33.03 8.23
CA LYS A 225 -2.66 33.18 9.29
C LYS A 225 -2.10 33.80 10.58
N GLY A 226 -0.77 33.86 10.74
CA GLY A 226 -0.13 34.31 11.98
C GLY A 226 -0.29 33.30 13.12
N ALA A 227 -0.44 32.00 12.81
CA ALA A 227 -0.58 30.95 13.80
C ALA A 227 0.63 30.96 14.77
N PRO A 228 0.46 30.78 16.09
CA PRO A 228 1.56 30.68 17.04
C PRO A 228 2.35 29.37 16.86
N ASP A 229 3.60 29.32 17.33
CA ASP A 229 4.48 28.15 17.15
C ASP A 229 3.85 26.86 17.67
N ARG A 230 3.12 26.93 18.78
CA ARG A 230 2.41 25.76 19.34
C ARG A 230 1.33 25.22 18.40
N GLU A 231 0.60 26.09 17.70
CA GLU A 231 -0.42 25.68 16.70
C GLU A 231 0.26 25.06 15.49
N ILE A 232 1.37 25.64 15.01
CA ILE A 232 2.15 25.09 13.90
C ILE A 232 2.66 23.69 14.24
N ILE A 233 3.30 23.53 15.40
CA ILE A 233 3.82 22.22 15.83
C ILE A 233 2.69 21.20 15.93
N GLN A 234 1.56 21.56 16.54
CA GLN A 234 0.42 20.66 16.66
C GLN A 234 -0.14 20.24 15.29
N ASP A 235 -0.30 21.19 14.38
CA ASP A 235 -0.85 20.95 13.04
C ASP A 235 0.07 20.05 12.21
N LEU A 236 1.39 20.33 12.19
CA LEU A 236 2.37 19.51 11.47
C LEU A 236 2.42 18.08 12.01
N TYR A 237 2.44 17.88 13.33
CA TYR A 237 2.46 16.53 13.89
C TYR A 237 1.20 15.72 13.57
N VAL A 238 0.02 16.34 13.63
CA VAL A 238 -1.23 15.65 13.28
C VAL A 238 -1.30 15.39 11.77
N ALA A 239 -0.91 16.36 10.95
CA ALA A 239 -0.95 16.22 9.49
C ALA A 239 0.05 15.18 8.97
N THR A 240 1.23 15.06 9.60
CA THR A 240 2.26 14.11 9.18
C THR A 240 2.14 12.77 9.87
N LEU A 241 1.93 12.71 11.18
CA LEU A 241 2.03 11.47 11.97
C LEU A 241 0.69 10.94 12.49
N ASP A 242 -0.43 11.58 12.13
CA ASP A 242 -1.80 11.24 12.58
C ASP A 242 -1.95 11.14 14.11
N ARG A 243 -1.12 11.89 14.85
CA ARG A 243 -1.19 11.97 16.31
C ARG A 243 -0.72 13.32 16.83
N PRO A 244 -1.17 13.74 18.02
CA PRO A 244 -0.58 14.89 18.67
C PRO A 244 0.90 14.63 19.05
N PRO A 245 1.73 15.68 19.08
CA PRO A 245 3.07 15.61 19.63
C PRO A 245 3.02 15.35 21.14
N THR A 246 3.99 14.58 21.63
CA THR A 246 4.24 14.41 23.07
C THR A 246 4.79 15.70 23.68
N ALA A 247 4.76 15.83 25.02
CA ALA A 247 5.28 17.00 25.71
C ALA A 247 6.78 17.26 25.41
N GLU A 248 7.58 16.19 25.27
CA GLU A 248 8.99 16.28 24.92
C GLU A 248 9.20 16.77 23.47
N GLU A 249 8.41 16.26 22.52
CA GLU A 249 8.42 16.69 21.13
C GLU A 249 8.02 18.17 20.99
N VAL A 250 6.99 18.62 21.71
CA VAL A 250 6.59 20.03 21.74
C VAL A 250 7.74 20.90 22.25
N GLN A 251 8.40 20.52 23.35
CA GLN A 251 9.49 21.31 23.92
C GLN A 251 10.65 21.45 22.94
N LYS A 252 11.11 20.33 22.34
CA LYS A 252 12.19 20.35 21.35
C LYS A 252 11.84 21.20 20.13
N ALA A 253 10.63 21.04 19.59
CA ALA A 253 10.18 21.80 18.42
C ALA A 253 10.04 23.30 18.74
N GLN A 254 9.52 23.66 19.91
CA GLN A 254 9.45 25.06 20.35
C GLN A 254 10.85 25.67 20.50
N ASP A 255 11.78 24.95 21.11
CA ASP A 255 13.16 25.42 21.27
C ASP A 255 13.86 25.60 19.91
N TYR A 256 13.56 24.72 18.95
CA TYR A 256 14.05 24.85 17.58
C TYR A 256 13.47 26.09 16.87
N LEU A 257 12.15 26.33 16.97
CA LEU A 257 11.48 27.46 16.31
C LEU A 257 11.83 28.83 16.93
N LYS A 258 12.23 28.88 18.21
CA LYS A 258 12.60 30.13 18.90
C LYS A 258 13.69 30.93 18.17
N GLY A 259 13.60 32.26 18.26
CA GLY A 259 14.67 33.20 17.95
C GLY A 259 15.01 33.41 16.47
N SER A 260 14.14 33.03 15.53
CA SER A 260 14.44 33.01 14.09
C SER A 260 13.96 34.24 13.32
N LYS A 261 14.80 34.79 12.44
CA LYS A 261 14.38 35.71 11.36
C LYS A 261 13.70 34.97 10.19
N ASN A 262 13.86 33.64 10.11
CA ASN A 262 13.31 32.76 9.07
C ASN A 262 12.40 31.71 9.69
N ARG A 263 11.24 32.16 10.20
CA ARG A 263 10.26 31.27 10.87
C ARG A 263 9.71 30.21 9.93
N THR A 264 9.47 30.58 8.66
CA THR A 264 8.98 29.66 7.62
C THR A 264 9.96 28.53 7.36
N GLU A 265 11.24 28.84 7.14
CA GLU A 265 12.31 27.86 6.86
C GLU A 265 12.44 26.85 8.00
N LYS A 266 12.40 27.31 9.26
CA LYS A 266 12.43 26.38 10.39
C LYS A 266 11.17 25.50 10.51
N ALA A 267 10.00 26.02 10.16
CA ALA A 267 8.79 25.19 10.11
C ALA A 267 8.88 24.14 8.99
N GLN A 268 9.51 24.50 7.87
CA GLN A 268 9.79 23.61 6.74
C GLN A 268 10.76 22.51 7.15
N ASP A 269 11.86 22.85 7.82
CA ASP A 269 12.83 21.88 8.35
C ASP A 269 12.17 20.91 9.34
N LEU A 270 11.25 21.39 10.17
CA LEU A 270 10.49 20.54 11.10
C LEU A 270 9.60 19.54 10.35
N GLU A 271 8.80 19.98 9.37
CA GLU A 271 7.96 19.07 8.58
C GLU A 271 8.82 18.08 7.78
N TRP A 272 9.92 18.55 7.16
CA TRP A 272 10.87 17.70 6.46
C TRP A 272 11.43 16.59 7.37
N ALA A 273 11.76 16.91 8.62
CA ALA A 273 12.23 15.92 9.59
C ALA A 273 11.15 14.90 9.97
N LEU A 274 9.89 15.32 10.07
CA LEU A 274 8.75 14.43 10.32
C LEU A 274 8.50 13.48 9.14
N LEU A 275 8.53 13.99 7.90
CA LEU A 275 8.37 13.22 6.67
C LEU A 275 9.49 12.17 6.47
N ASN A 276 10.69 12.45 6.98
CA ASN A 276 11.81 11.50 6.93
C ASN A 276 11.85 10.54 8.13
N SER A 277 10.87 10.60 9.03
CA SER A 277 10.82 9.72 10.20
C SER A 277 10.27 8.33 9.85
N TYR A 278 10.67 7.31 10.62
CA TYR A 278 10.08 5.97 10.48
C TYR A 278 8.58 5.92 10.74
N ALA A 279 8.04 6.86 11.53
CA ALA A 279 6.61 6.92 11.82
C ALA A 279 5.79 7.40 10.62
N PHE A 280 6.40 8.14 9.69
CA PHE A 280 5.76 8.54 8.44
C PHE A 280 5.92 7.49 7.33
N LEU A 281 7.14 6.94 7.19
CA LEU A 281 7.48 6.05 6.08
C LEU A 281 6.87 4.64 6.20
N PHE A 282 6.47 4.25 7.41
CA PHE A 282 5.96 2.92 7.71
C PHE A 282 4.64 2.99 8.46
N ASN A 283 3.65 2.22 8.00
CA ASN A 283 2.44 1.94 8.73
C ASN A 283 2.75 0.93 9.86
N ARG A 284 2.30 1.21 11.08
CA ARG A 284 2.62 0.48 12.32
C ARG A 284 1.38 0.15 13.11
#